data_AF-A0A075GF71-F1
#
_entry.id   AF-A0A075GF71-F1
#
_cell.length_a   1.000
_cell.length_b   1.000
_cell.length_c   1.000
_cell.angle_alpha   90.00
_cell.angle_beta   90.00
_cell.angle_gamma   90.00
#
_symmetry.space_group_name_H-M   'P 1'
#
loop_
_entity.id
_entity.type
_entity.pdbx_description
1 polymer ?
#
loop_
_entity_poly.entity_id
_entity_poly.type
_entity_poly.pdbx_seq_one_letter_code
_entity_poly.pdbx_strand_id
1 'polypeptide(L)'
;MPNDITQKAIKMILNGGTLLSEPCPYCKGVRVMKDGYALCVNCGKEPEQKPTKTQTKEKKSVSTLKTLEQKLEKLSSQLEGENEPAKQQELIKSIDLLIGVIAKLKSN
;
A
#
# COMPACT_ATOMS: atom_id res chain seq x y z
N MET A 1 -15.17 -7.00 -28.14
CA MET A 1 -14.16 -7.19 -27.07
C MET A 1 -14.69 -6.52 -25.82
N PRO A 2 -14.50 -7.09 -24.61
CA PRO A 2 -14.80 -6.36 -23.38
C PRO A 2 -13.85 -5.17 -23.27
N ASN A 3 -14.39 -3.96 -23.15
CA ASN A 3 -13.59 -2.76 -22.98
C ASN A 3 -12.82 -2.82 -21.65
N ASP A 4 -11.67 -2.16 -21.54
CA ASP A 4 -10.81 -2.20 -20.34
C ASP A 4 -11.58 -1.86 -19.04
N ILE A 5 -12.56 -0.96 -19.15
CA ILE A 5 -13.47 -0.58 -18.06
C ILE A 5 -14.30 -1.78 -17.58
N THR A 6 -14.82 -2.59 -18.51
CA THR A 6 -15.59 -3.80 -18.20
C THR A 6 -14.71 -4.84 -17.53
N GLN A 7 -13.46 -5.01 -17.97
CA GLN A 7 -12.49 -5.91 -17.32
C GLN A 7 -12.15 -5.47 -15.90
N LYS A 8 -11.96 -4.16 -15.69
CA LYS A 8 -11.74 -3.59 -14.36
C LYS A 8 -12.94 -3.81 -13.44
N ALA A 9 -14.16 -3.61 -13.96
CA ALA A 9 -15.40 -3.88 -13.23
C ALA A 9 -15.54 -5.36 -12.85
N ILE A 10 -15.27 -6.29 -13.78
CA ILE A 10 -15.28 -7.74 -13.51
C ILE A 10 -14.27 -8.08 -12.40
N LYS A 11 -13.04 -7.58 -12.49
CA LYS A 11 -12.03 -7.79 -11.44
C LYS A 11 -12.49 -7.24 -10.09
N MET A 12 -13.12 -6.08 -10.04
CA MET A 12 -13.65 -5.53 -8.79
C MET A 12 -14.71 -6.45 -8.17
N ILE A 13 -15.65 -6.97 -8.98
CA ILE A 13 -16.69 -7.91 -8.52
C ILE A 13 -16.07 -9.22 -8.03
N LEU A 14 -15.17 -9.83 -8.81
CA LEU A 14 -14.49 -11.07 -8.43
C LEU A 14 -13.71 -10.95 -7.11
N ASN A 15 -13.20 -9.76 -6.80
CA ASN A 15 -12.53 -9.50 -5.53
C ASN A 15 -13.48 -9.02 -4.41
N GLY A 16 -14.79 -9.24 -4.53
CA GLY A 16 -15.79 -8.93 -3.49
C GLY A 16 -16.47 -7.56 -3.61
N GLY A 17 -16.40 -6.89 -4.76
CA GLY A 17 -17.15 -5.66 -5.02
C GLY A 17 -18.64 -5.92 -5.29
N THR A 18 -19.48 -4.91 -5.03
CA THR A 18 -20.93 -4.97 -5.24
C THR A 18 -21.38 -3.97 -6.30
N LEU A 19 -22.51 -4.24 -6.96
CA LEU A 19 -23.19 -3.25 -7.79
C LEU A 19 -23.95 -2.27 -6.89
N LEU A 20 -23.91 -0.99 -7.24
CA LEU A 20 -24.71 0.05 -6.59
C LEU A 20 -26.04 0.21 -7.31
N SER A 21 -27.12 0.30 -6.55
CA SER A 21 -28.46 0.59 -7.06
C SER A 21 -28.58 2.02 -7.62
N GLU A 22 -27.80 2.96 -7.10
CA GLU A 22 -27.79 4.33 -7.60
C GLU A 22 -26.98 4.46 -8.90
N PRO A 23 -27.58 5.00 -9.98
CA PRO A 23 -26.91 5.14 -11.26
C PRO A 23 -25.79 6.20 -11.20
N CYS A 24 -24.86 6.12 -12.15
CA CYS A 24 -23.79 7.11 -12.31
C CYS A 24 -24.39 8.51 -12.57
N PRO A 25 -23.98 9.55 -11.82
CA PRO A 25 -24.56 10.89 -11.97
C PRO A 25 -24.25 11.55 -13.32
N TYR A 26 -23.28 11.03 -14.08
CA TYR A 26 -22.83 11.61 -15.34
C TYR A 26 -23.42 10.94 -16.58
N CYS A 27 -23.55 9.61 -16.57
CA CYS A 27 -23.98 8.84 -17.75
C CYS A 27 -25.18 7.92 -17.46
N LYS A 28 -25.71 7.95 -16.23
CA LYS A 28 -26.80 7.08 -15.76
C LYS A 28 -26.50 5.57 -15.82
N GLY A 29 -25.24 5.19 -16.04
CA GLY A 29 -24.80 3.79 -16.10
C GLY A 29 -24.60 3.16 -14.73
N VAL A 30 -24.47 1.83 -14.71
CA VAL A 30 -24.26 1.04 -13.48
C VAL A 30 -22.87 1.30 -12.88
N ARG A 31 -22.78 1.28 -11.55
CA ARG A 31 -21.53 1.46 -10.80
C ARG A 31 -21.21 0.22 -9.96
N VAL A 32 -19.92 -0.13 -9.88
CA VAL A 32 -19.38 -1.17 -8.99
C VAL A 32 -18.64 -0.48 -7.85
N MET A 33 -18.92 -0.85 -6.59
CA MET A 33 -18.22 -0.34 -5.41
C MET A 33 -17.44 -1.46 -4.72
N LYS A 34 -16.20 -1.15 -4.33
CA LYS A 34 -15.40 -2.00 -3.44
C LYS A 34 -14.58 -1.11 -2.51
N ASP A 35 -14.57 -1.41 -1.21
CA ASP A 35 -13.75 -0.70 -0.20
C ASP A 35 -13.89 0.84 -0.23
N GLY A 36 -15.11 1.35 -0.45
CA GLY A 36 -15.40 2.79 -0.56
C GLY A 36 -15.04 3.43 -1.91
N TYR A 37 -14.55 2.63 -2.86
CA TYR A 37 -14.19 3.07 -4.20
C TYR A 37 -15.23 2.63 -5.23
N ALA A 38 -15.82 3.58 -5.96
CA ALA A 38 -16.86 3.32 -6.95
C ALA A 38 -16.38 3.54 -8.40
N LEU A 39 -16.59 2.58 -9.28
CA LEU A 39 -16.27 2.67 -10.71
C LEU A 39 -17.54 2.57 -11.55
N CYS A 40 -17.77 3.50 -12.47
CA CYS A 40 -18.83 3.36 -13.46
C CYS A 40 -18.41 2.43 -14.61
N VAL A 41 -19.20 1.39 -14.87
CA VAL A 41 -18.91 0.39 -15.93
C VAL A 41 -19.09 0.96 -17.34
N ASN A 42 -19.92 2.00 -17.48
CA ASN A 42 -20.27 2.57 -18.79
C ASN A 42 -19.34 3.72 -19.22
N CYS A 43 -18.95 4.62 -18.29
CA CYS A 43 -18.12 5.79 -18.63
C CYS A 43 -16.76 5.83 -17.91
N GLY A 44 -16.45 4.84 -17.07
CA GLY A 44 -15.15 4.75 -16.40
C GLY A 44 -14.89 5.83 -15.34
N LYS A 45 -15.87 6.68 -15.01
CA LYS A 45 -15.71 7.69 -13.97
C LYS A 45 -15.60 7.06 -12.59
N GLU A 46 -14.68 7.60 -11.81
CA GLU A 46 -14.31 7.19 -10.46
C GLU A 46 -14.38 8.42 -9.56
N PRO A 47 -14.69 8.29 -8.25
CA PRO A 47 -14.74 9.42 -7.34
C PRO A 47 -13.35 10.06 -7.22
N GLU A 48 -13.32 11.39 -7.14
CA GLU A 48 -12.10 12.12 -6.79
C GLU A 48 -11.60 11.61 -5.44
N GLN A 49 -10.34 11.20 -5.39
CA GLN A 49 -9.69 10.74 -4.16
C GLN A 49 -9.60 11.91 -3.19
N LYS A 50 -10.65 12.12 -2.38
CA LYS A 50 -10.45 12.74 -1.08
C LYS A 50 -9.58 11.76 -0.30
N PRO A 51 -8.50 12.19 0.37
CA PRO A 51 -7.72 11.34 1.27
C PRO A 51 -8.55 11.02 2.53
N THR A 52 -9.69 10.36 2.36
CA THR A 52 -10.36 9.62 3.41
C THR A 52 -9.48 8.42 3.69
N LYS A 53 -8.69 8.56 4.76
CA LYS A 53 -7.93 7.51 5.43
C LYS A 53 -8.64 6.18 5.25
N THR A 54 -8.23 5.41 4.25
CA THR A 54 -8.67 4.04 4.09
C THR A 54 -8.09 3.32 5.30
N GLN A 55 -8.89 3.19 6.35
CA GLN A 55 -8.68 2.15 7.33
C GLN A 55 -9.01 0.85 6.59
N THR A 56 -8.12 0.44 5.70
CA THR A 56 -7.81 -0.98 5.59
C THR A 56 -7.65 -1.45 7.02
N LYS A 57 -8.25 -2.59 7.34
CA LYS A 57 -7.91 -3.35 8.53
C LYS A 57 -6.43 -3.74 8.44
N GLU A 58 -5.52 -2.78 8.58
CA GLU A 58 -4.18 -3.01 9.08
C GLU A 58 -4.42 -3.49 10.50
N LYS A 59 -4.56 -4.81 10.63
CA LYS A 59 -4.45 -5.53 11.89
C LYS A 59 -3.33 -4.85 12.66
N LYS A 60 -3.65 -4.16 13.77
CA LYS A 60 -2.80 -3.75 14.91
C LYS A 60 -1.32 -4.15 14.80
N SER A 61 -0.64 -3.66 13.79
CA SER A 61 0.77 -3.85 13.57
C SER A 61 1.16 -2.58 12.85
N VAL A 62 1.67 -1.63 13.62
CA VAL A 62 2.95 -1.07 13.19
C VAL A 62 3.80 -2.30 12.84
N SER A 63 3.84 -2.66 11.55
CA SER A 63 4.35 -3.98 11.15
C SER A 63 5.77 -4.06 11.69
N THR A 64 6.16 -5.19 12.27
CA THR A 64 7.53 -5.40 12.76
C THR A 64 8.54 -4.97 11.69
N LEU A 65 8.21 -5.23 10.42
CA LEU A 65 8.92 -4.76 9.25
C LEU A 65 9.06 -3.23 9.18
N LYS A 66 7.98 -2.45 9.34
CA LYS A 66 8.03 -0.98 9.40
C LYS A 66 8.90 -0.46 10.54
N THR A 67 8.84 -1.08 11.73
CA THR A 67 9.71 -0.70 12.86
C THR A 67 11.19 -0.98 12.56
N LEU A 68 11.49 -2.11 11.93
CA LEU A 68 12.86 -2.46 11.53
C LEU A 68 13.37 -1.51 10.44
N GLU A 69 12.55 -1.14 9.46
CA GLU A 69 12.87 -0.16 8.43
C GLU A 69 13.17 1.23 9.03
N GLN A 70 12.36 1.70 9.98
CA GLN A 70 12.62 2.96 10.69
C GLN A 70 13.91 2.91 11.53
N LYS A 71 14.23 1.75 12.11
CA LYS A 71 15.47 1.60 12.88
C LYS A 71 16.70 1.57 11.97
N LEU A 72 16.58 1.00 10.78
CA LEU A 72 17.62 1.01 9.75
C LEU A 72 17.94 2.45 9.34
N GLU A 73 16.92 3.27 9.08
CA GLU A 73 17.08 4.68 8.74
C GLU A 73 17.84 5.45 9.83
N LYS A 74 17.48 5.26 11.11
CA LYS A 74 18.18 5.89 12.24
C LYS A 74 19.64 5.46 12.35
N LEU A 75 19.96 4.18 12.16
CA LEU A 75 21.33 3.69 12.21
C LEU A 75 22.16 4.25 11.06
N SER A 76 21.57 4.39 9.86
CA SER A 76 22.24 5.03 8.72
C SER A 76 22.56 6.51 8.99
N SER A 77 21.63 7.26 9.58
CA SER A 77 21.89 8.65 9.99
C SER A 77 22.97 8.77 11.07
N GLN A 78 23.05 7.81 12.00
CA GLN A 78 24.12 7.77 13.00
C GLN A 78 25.48 7.49 12.34
N LEU A 79 25.53 6.59 11.36
CA LEU A 79 26.74 6.28 10.62
C LEU A 79 27.25 7.49 9.81
N GLU A 80 26.34 8.27 9.21
CA GLU A 80 26.69 9.47 8.44
C GLU A 80 27.45 10.52 9.27
N GLY A 81 27.07 10.68 10.55
CA GLY A 81 27.72 11.63 11.46
C GLY A 81 28.86 11.06 12.31
N GLU A 82 29.12 9.75 12.27
CA GLU A 82 30.15 9.10 13.08
C GLU A 82 31.52 9.21 12.40
N ASN A 83 32.54 9.63 13.15
CA ASN A 83 33.89 9.84 12.64
C ASN A 83 34.91 8.86 13.27
N GLU A 84 34.53 8.18 14.36
CA GLU A 84 35.39 7.20 15.02
C GLU A 84 35.32 5.86 14.26
N PRO A 85 36.44 5.37 13.68
CA PRO A 85 36.41 4.19 12.81
C PRO A 85 35.88 2.92 13.49
N ALA A 86 36.16 2.76 14.78
CA ALA A 86 35.67 1.63 15.57
C ALA A 86 34.13 1.63 15.65
N LYS A 87 33.53 2.77 15.97
CA LYS A 87 32.06 2.93 16.03
C LYS A 87 31.41 2.84 14.67
N GLN A 88 32.03 3.37 13.61
CA GLN A 88 31.56 3.17 12.24
C GLN A 88 31.46 1.69 11.90
N GLN A 89 32.48 0.90 12.23
CA GLN A 89 32.49 -0.54 11.96
C GLN A 89 31.41 -1.29 12.75
N GLU A 90 31.12 -0.89 14.00
CA GLU A 90 30.04 -1.46 14.80
C GLU A 90 28.65 -1.14 14.24
N LEU A 91 28.45 0.11 13.78
CA LEU A 91 27.21 0.53 13.13
C LEU A 91 26.96 -0.23 11.83
N ILE A 92 27.99 -0.39 10.99
CA ILE A 92 27.90 -1.14 9.73
C ILE A 92 27.51 -2.60 9.99
N LYS A 93 28.12 -3.27 10.98
CA LYS A 93 27.75 -4.64 11.37
C LYS A 93 26.29 -4.73 11.82
N SER A 94 25.84 -3.74 12.60
CA SER A 94 24.47 -3.68 13.09
C SER A 94 23.47 -3.49 11.94
N ILE A 95 23.80 -2.65 10.96
CA ILE A 95 23.02 -2.42 9.74
C ILE A 95 22.93 -3.70 8.90
N ASP A 96 24.04 -4.39 8.68
CA ASP A 96 24.08 -5.63 7.89
C ASP A 96 23.19 -6.72 8.50
N LEU A 97 23.27 -6.92 9.82
CA LEU A 97 22.40 -7.85 10.55
C LEU A 97 20.92 -7.48 10.41
N LEU A 98 20.60 -6.19 10.47
CA LEU A 98 19.22 -5.70 10.36
C LEU A 98 18.65 -5.91 8.95
N ILE A 99 19.45 -5.66 7.90
CA ILE A 99 19.08 -5.94 6.51
C ILE A 99 18.82 -7.44 6.33
N GLY A 100 19.66 -8.30 6.89
CA GLY A 100 19.49 -9.76 6.84
C GLY A 100 18.17 -10.23 7.47
N VAL A 101 17.77 -9.64 8.60
CA VAL A 101 16.47 -9.95 9.24
C VAL A 101 15.30 -9.47 8.37
N ILE A 102 15.37 -8.24 7.84
CA ILE A 102 14.32 -7.69 6.98
C ILE A 102 14.17 -8.53 5.70
N ALA A 103 15.28 -8.95 5.09
CA ALA A 103 15.26 -9.81 3.89
C ALA A 103 14.52 -11.13 4.17
N LYS A 104 14.82 -11.80 5.27
CA LYS A 104 14.13 -13.05 5.67
C LYS A 104 12.63 -12.84 5.90
N LEU A 105 12.23 -11.69 6.45
CA LEU A 105 10.82 -11.35 6.65
C LEU A 105 10.09 -11.01 5.33
N LYS A 106 10.80 -10.51 4.32
CA LYS A 106 10.24 -10.19 2.99
C LYS A 106 10.18 -11.40 2.04
N SER A 107 11.02 -12.40 2.26
CA SER A 107 11.04 -13.64 1.48
C SER A 107 10.03 -14.71 1.95
N ASN A 108 9.21 -14.39 2.94
CA ASN A 108 8.20 -15.27 3.55
C ASN A 108 6.80 -14.81 3.12
#